data_AF-A0A9E4LY69-F1
#
_entry.id   AF-A0A9E4LY69-F1
#
_cell.length_a   1.000
_cell.length_b   1.000
_cell.length_c   1.000
_cell.angle_alpha   90.00
_cell.angle_beta   90.00
_cell.angle_gamma   90.00
#
_symmetry.space_group_name_H-M   'P 1'
#
loop_
_entity.id
_entity.type
_entity.pdbx_description
1 polymer ?
#
loop_
_entity_poly.entity_id
_entity_poly.type
_entity_poly.pdbx_seq_one_letter_code
_entity_poly.pdbx_strand_id
1 'polypeptide(L)' 'MTVYHLAQINIGRFAVDPADPVNADFMTALDAINAEAEAADGFIWRLVGEANNATDIR' A
#
# COMPACT_ATOMS: atom_id res chain seq x y z
N MET A 1 -7.44 -9.87 29.36
CA MET A 1 -6.18 -9.53 28.66
C MET A 1 -6.54 -8.82 27.38
N THR A 2 -5.88 -7.71 27.08
CA THR A 2 -6.07 -6.99 25.81
C THR A 2 -5.21 -7.66 24.74
N VAL A 3 -5.77 -7.89 23.55
CA VAL A 3 -5.03 -8.40 22.38
C VAL A 3 -4.52 -7.20 21.59
N TYR A 4 -3.25 -7.25 21.16
CA TYR A 4 -2.63 -6.22 20.33
C TYR A 4 -2.30 -6.80 18.95
N HIS A 5 -2.38 -5.97 17.91
CA HIS A 5 -1.96 -6.31 16.57
C HIS A 5 -0.68 -5.53 16.21
N LEU A 6 0.25 -6.19 15.51
CA LEU A 6 1.43 -5.53 14.98
C LEU A 6 1.04 -4.79 13.70
N ALA A 7 1.35 -3.50 13.63
CA ALA A 7 1.22 -2.71 12.41
C ALA A 7 2.62 -2.32 11.90
N GLN A 8 2.82 -2.41 10.60
CA GLN A 8 4.02 -1.92 9.91
C GLN A 8 3.60 -0.95 8.82
N ILE A 9 4.40 0.10 8.61
CA ILE A 9 4.16 1.11 7.58
C ILE A 9 5.44 1.36 6.79
N ASN A 10 5.32 1.31 5.47
CA ASN A 10 6.39 1.70 4.55
C ASN A 10 6.15 3.14 4.12
N ILE A 11 7.16 4.00 4.26
CA ILE A 11 7.09 5.42 3.88
C ILE A 11 8.21 5.70 2.89
N GLY A 12 7.84 6.24 1.72
CA GLY A 12 8.76 6.62 0.66
C GLY A 12 8.41 7.97 0.06
N ARG A 13 9.37 8.58 -0.64
CA ARG A 13 9.14 9.77 -1.49
C ARG A 13 9.53 9.42 -2.91
N PHE A 14 8.68 9.74 -3.88
CA PHE A 14 9.04 9.59 -5.28
C PHE A 14 10.19 10.54 -5.64
N ALA A 15 11.18 10.03 -6.37
CA ALA A 15 12.33 10.83 -6.83
C ALA A 15 11.99 11.72 -8.04
N VAL A 16 10.97 11.34 -8.79
CA VAL A 16 10.37 12.07 -9.92
C VAL A 16 8.85 12.16 -9.72
N ASP A 17 8.10 12.72 -10.66
CA ASP A 17 6.65 12.74 -10.57
C ASP A 17 6.08 11.29 -10.46
N PRO A 18 5.06 11.01 -9.62
CA PRO A 18 4.49 9.67 -9.51
C PRO A 18 3.96 9.11 -10.85
N ALA A 19 3.53 9.97 -11.76
CA ALA A 19 3.06 9.58 -13.11
C ALA A 19 4.20 9.41 -14.13
N ASP A 20 5.46 9.64 -13.75
CA ASP A 20 6.61 9.41 -14.62
C ASP A 20 6.69 7.93 -15.05
N PRO A 21 6.94 7.64 -16.35
CA PRO A 21 7.01 6.27 -16.86
C PRO A 21 7.98 5.34 -16.10
N VAL A 22 9.02 5.88 -15.45
CA VAL A 22 9.95 5.07 -14.64
C VAL A 22 9.26 4.36 -13.46
N ASN A 23 8.14 4.90 -12.98
CA ASN A 23 7.36 4.34 -11.87
C ASN A 23 6.23 3.41 -12.35
N ALA A 24 6.02 3.23 -13.66
CA ALA A 24 4.84 2.55 -14.20
C ALA A 24 4.68 1.11 -13.68
N ASP A 25 5.78 0.35 -13.65
CA ASP A 25 5.77 -1.03 -13.16
C ASP A 25 5.44 -1.10 -11.66
N PHE A 26 5.97 -0.14 -10.88
CA PHE A 26 5.67 -0.02 -9.45
C PHE A 26 4.19 0.29 -9.21
N MET A 27 3.65 1.31 -9.91
CA MET A 27 2.25 1.71 -9.76
C MET A 27 1.29 0.61 -10.20
N THR A 28 1.60 -0.09 -11.28
CA THR A 28 0.78 -1.20 -11.81
C THR A 28 0.74 -2.40 -10.86
N ALA A 29 1.79 -2.60 -10.06
CA ALA A 29 1.87 -3.72 -9.12
C ALA A 29 1.06 -3.50 -7.82
N LEU A 30 0.63 -2.28 -7.52
CA LEU A 30 -0.02 -1.93 -6.23
C LEU A 30 -1.30 -2.73 -5.98
N ASP A 31 -2.17 -2.87 -6.97
CA ASP A 31 -3.43 -3.59 -6.79
C ASP A 31 -3.20 -5.08 -6.51
N ALA A 32 -2.28 -5.70 -7.25
CA ALA A 32 -1.96 -7.12 -7.08
C ALA A 32 -1.35 -7.40 -5.71
N ILE A 33 -0.41 -6.57 -5.24
CA ILE A 33 0.22 -6.79 -3.93
C ILE A 33 -0.74 -6.50 -2.77
N ASN A 34 -1.65 -5.53 -2.94
CA ASN A 34 -2.70 -5.25 -1.95
C ASN A 34 -3.71 -6.41 -1.86
N ALA A 35 -4.10 -6.99 -3.00
CA ALA A 35 -4.99 -8.14 -3.04
C ALA A 35 -4.35 -9.38 -2.39
N GLU A 36 -3.05 -9.61 -2.62
CA GLU A 36 -2.30 -10.68 -1.96
C GLU A 36 -2.29 -10.50 -0.43
N ALA A 37 -2.09 -9.27 0.05
CA ALA A 37 -2.15 -8.97 1.47
C ALA A 37 -3.55 -9.23 2.06
N GLU A 38 -4.61 -8.78 1.37
CA GLU A 38 -6.00 -9.00 1.80
C GLU A 38 -6.41 -10.48 1.81
N ALA A 39 -5.79 -11.30 0.97
CA ALA A 39 -6.00 -12.74 0.95
C ALA A 39 -5.16 -13.51 1.99
N ALA A 40 -4.17 -12.88 2.62
CA ALA A 40 -3.24 -13.55 3.53
C ALA A 40 -3.89 -13.92 4.88
N ASP A 41 -3.63 -15.15 5.34
CA ASP A 41 -4.14 -15.63 6.62
C ASP A 41 -3.69 -14.75 7.78
N GLY A 42 -4.65 -14.24 8.55
CA GLY A 42 -4.39 -13.38 9.71
C GLY A 42 -4.06 -11.93 9.36
N PHE A 43 -4.15 -11.53 8.10
CA PHE A 43 -4.14 -10.11 7.73
C PHE A 43 -5.41 -9.43 8.24
N ILE A 44 -5.25 -8.24 8.81
CA ILE A 44 -6.33 -7.52 9.50
C ILE A 44 -6.70 -6.25 8.77
N TRP A 45 -5.70 -5.53 8.26
CA TRP A 45 -5.88 -4.17 7.74
C TRP A 45 -4.66 -3.66 6.98
N ARG A 46 -4.88 -2.84 5.94
CA ARG A 46 -3.90 -1.90 5.36
C ARG A 46 -4.46 -0.49 5.33
N LEU A 47 -3.56 0.48 5.25
CA LEU A 47 -3.92 1.85 4.92
C LEU A 47 -4.48 1.93 3.50
N VAL A 48 -5.59 2.64 3.37
CA VAL A 48 -6.28 2.89 2.10
C VAL A 48 -6.54 4.39 2.02
N GLY A 49 -6.14 5.02 0.92
CA GLY A 49 -6.50 6.40 0.62
C GLY A 49 -7.81 6.49 -0.16
N GLU A 50 -8.00 7.58 -0.90
CA GLU A 50 -9.08 7.65 -1.88
C GLU A 50 -8.86 6.60 -2.99
N ALA A 51 -9.93 6.23 -3.70
CA ALA A 51 -9.87 5.26 -4.81
C ALA A 51 -9.14 3.93 -4.50
N ASN A 52 -9.10 3.50 -3.23
CA ASN A 52 -8.41 2.30 -2.77
C ASN A 52 -6.86 2.37 -2.78
N ASN A 53 -6.28 3.57 -2.95
CA ASN A 53 -4.83 3.76 -3.12
C ASN A 53 -4.22 4.66 -2.05
N ALA A 54 -3.24 4.14 -1.30
CA ALA A 54 -2.57 4.88 -0.24
C ALA A 54 -1.59 5.96 -0.76
N THR A 55 -1.15 5.90 -2.03
CA THR A 55 -0.23 6.91 -2.59
C THR A 55 -0.88 8.27 -2.79
N ASP A 56 -2.21 8.35 -2.69
CA ASP A 56 -2.98 9.57 -2.87
C ASP A 56 -2.96 10.45 -1.60
N ILE A 57 -2.56 9.87 -0.47
CA ILE A 57 -2.37 10.56 0.81
C ILE A 57 -1.05 11.36 0.73
N ARG A 58 -1.13 12.68 0.92
CA ARG A 58 0.01 13.61 0.88
C ARG A 58 0.17 14.42 2.17
#